data_AF-A0A285RRW4-F1
#
_entry.id   AF-A0A285RRW4-F1
#
_cell.length_a   1.000
_cell.length_b   1.000
_cell.length_c   1.000
_cell.angle_alpha   90.00
_cell.angle_beta   90.00
_cell.angle_gamma   90.00
#
_symmetry.space_group_name_H-M   'P 1'
#
loop_
_entity.id
_entity.type
_entity.pdbx_description
1 polymer ?
#
loop_
_entity_poly.entity_id
_entity_poly.type
_entity_poly.pdbx_seq_one_letter_code
_entity_poly.pdbx_strand_id
1 'polypeptide(L)' 'MTYKLKKILEADYGCEERPAGYVPQVLVILQDEAGNQIEREVPDADLYKRDINEGDLVYFDEAGQIQKGANEKH' A
#
# COMPACT_ATOMS: atom_id res chain seq x y z
N MET A 1 -10.14 10.97 1.24
CA MET A 1 -9.01 11.27 2.15
C MET A 1 -7.76 10.69 1.50
N THR A 2 -6.70 11.49 1.38
CA THR A 2 -5.46 11.07 0.73
C THR A 2 -4.39 10.88 1.80
N TYR A 3 -3.53 9.89 1.62
CA TYR A 3 -2.45 9.57 2.52
C TYR A 3 -1.15 9.51 1.74
N LYS A 4 -0.05 9.88 2.37
CA LYS A 4 1.29 9.62 1.84
C LYS A 4 1.75 8.24 2.27
N LEU A 5 2.10 7.40 1.31
CA LEU A 5 2.73 6.12 1.59
C LEU A 5 4.11 6.35 2.18
N LYS A 6 4.32 5.96 3.43
CA LYS A 6 5.58 6.15 4.15
C LYS A 6 6.51 4.96 4.03
N LYS A 7 5.93 3.76 4.12
CA LYS A 7 6.68 2.51 4.12
C LYS A 7 5.81 1.35 3.65
N ILE A 8 6.43 0.40 2.96
CA ILE A 8 5.84 -0.90 2.64
C ILE A 8 6.62 -1.93 3.44
N LEU A 9 5.93 -2.74 4.23
CA LEU A 9 6.50 -3.80 5.05
C LEU A 9 6.02 -5.13 4.51
N GLU A 10 6.92 -5.88 3.90
CA GLU A 10 6.67 -7.24 3.45
C GLU A 10 6.60 -8.17 4.66
N ALA A 11 5.54 -8.98 4.78
CA ALA A 11 5.37 -9.94 5.87
C ALA A 11 6.29 -11.18 5.74
N ASP A 12 7.14 -11.24 4.72
CA ASP A 12 7.88 -12.43 4.33
C ASP A 12 9.22 -12.55 5.09
N TYR A 13 9.14 -12.77 6.40
CA TYR A 13 10.26 -13.28 7.19
C TYR A 13 10.15 -14.81 7.32
N GLY A 14 10.20 -15.54 6.19
CA GLY A 14 10.16 -17.00 6.21
C GLY A 14 10.31 -17.63 4.84
N CYS A 15 11.40 -18.39 4.66
CA CYS A 15 11.65 -19.20 3.48
C CYS A 15 10.77 -20.46 3.47
N GLU A 16 9.45 -20.27 3.54
CA GLU A 16 8.46 -21.33 3.39
C GLU A 16 7.79 -21.16 2.03
N GLU A 17 7.82 -22.22 1.23
CA GLU A 17 7.26 -22.24 -0.11
C GLU A 17 5.79 -21.81 -0.05
N ARG A 18 5.50 -20.58 -0.49
CA ARG A 18 4.14 -20.03 -0.46
C ARG A 18 3.23 -20.96 -1.27
N PRO A 19 2.07 -21.38 -0.73
CA PRO A 19 1.18 -22.29 -1.43
C PRO A 19 0.65 -21.67 -2.73
N ALA A 20 0.39 -22.51 -3.73
CA ALA A 20 -0.16 -22.06 -5.00
C ALA A 20 -1.50 -21.34 -4.79
N GLY A 21 -1.61 -20.10 -5.28
CA GLY A 21 -2.79 -19.25 -5.10
C GLY A 21 -2.76 -18.34 -3.86
N TYR A 22 -1.67 -18.34 -3.09
CA TYR A 22 -1.47 -17.33 -2.04
C TYR A 22 -1.32 -15.94 -2.67
N VAL A 23 -2.14 -15.00 -2.23
CA VAL A 23 -2.00 -13.59 -2.59
C VAL A 23 -1.12 -12.93 -1.53
N PRO A 24 0.11 -12.50 -1.87
CA PRO A 24 0.95 -11.80 -0.92
C PRO A 24 0.28 -10.53 -0.44
N GLN A 25 0.21 -10.41 0.89
CA GLN A 25 -0.24 -9.21 1.58
C GLN A 25 0.97 -8.50 2.16
N VAL A 26 0.96 -7.18 2.11
CA VAL A 26 1.98 -6.31 2.71
C VAL A 26 1.32 -5.30 3.63
N LEU A 27 2.02 -4.93 4.69
CA LEU A 27 1.58 -3.89 5.61
C LEU A 27 2.12 -2.55 5.14
N VAL A 28 1.24 -1.63 4.76
CA VAL A 28 1.62 -0.27 4.39
C VAL A 28 1.45 0.69 5.57
N ILE A 29 2.47 1.50 5.80
CA ILE A 29 2.41 2.63 6.74
C ILE A 29 2.07 3.87 5.92
N LEU A 30 0.97 4.50 6.27
CA LEU A 30 0.44 5.68 5.61
C LEU A 30 0.45 6.86 6.58
N GLN A 31 0.66 8.07 6.08
CA GLN A 31 0.61 9.29 6.88
C GLN A 31 -0.38 10.28 6.28
N ASP A 32 -1.26 10.81 7.12
CA ASP A 32 -2.20 11.88 6.71
C ASP A 32 -1.53 13.27 6.76
N GLU A 33 -2.24 14.30 6.30
CA GLU A 33 -1.75 15.68 6.28
C GLU A 33 -1.49 16.27 7.67
N ALA A 34 -2.23 15.83 8.69
CA ALA A 34 -1.99 16.20 10.09
C ALA A 34 -0.83 15.44 10.73
N GLY A 35 -0.19 14.51 10.00
CA GLY A 35 0.97 13.75 10.47
C GLY A 35 0.65 12.50 11.27
N ASN A 36 -0.62 12.11 11.39
CA ASN A 36 -0.99 10.83 12.00
C ASN A 36 -0.63 9.70 11.05
N GLN A 37 -0.14 8.60 11.63
CA GLN A 37 0.22 7.40 10.90
C GLN A 37 -0.82 6.32 11.11
N ILE A 38 -1.18 5.64 10.03
CA ILE A 38 -2.07 4.49 10.04
C ILE A 38 -1.41 3.32 9.31
N GLU A 39 -1.73 2.13 9.76
CA GLU A 39 -1.23 0.88 9.18
C GLU A 39 -2.39 0.16 8.49
N ARG A 40 -2.14 -0.34 7.28
CA ARG A 40 -3.14 -1.09 6.50
C ARG A 40 -2.50 -2.25 5.78
N GLU A 41 -3.15 -3.40 5.85
CA GLU A 41 -2.77 -4.55 5.03
C GLU A 41 -3.41 -4.43 3.65
N VAL A 42 -2.61 -4.56 2.59
CA VAL A 42 -3.05 -4.49 1.19
C VAL A 42 -2.35 -5.56 0.35
N PRO A 43 -2.98 -6.01 -0.75
CA PRO A 43 -2.35 -6.96 -1.64
C PRO A 43 -1.12 -6.34 -2.31
N ASP A 44 0.01 -7.02 -2.25
CA ASP A 44 1.26 -6.61 -2.92
C ASP A 44 1.02 -6.38 -4.42
N ALA A 45 0.25 -7.28 -5.04
CA ALA A 45 -0.11 -7.21 -6.44
C ALA A 45 -0.86 -5.92 -6.82
N ASP A 46 -1.67 -5.37 -5.90
CA ASP A 46 -2.38 -4.10 -6.15
C ASP A 46 -1.41 -2.92 -6.15
N LEU A 47 -0.42 -2.90 -5.25
CA LEU A 47 0.62 -1.87 -5.24
C LEU A 47 1.42 -1.89 -6.54
N TYR A 48 1.89 -3.08 -6.94
CA TYR A 48 2.66 -3.25 -8.17
C TYR A 48 1.88 -2.88 -9.42
N LYS A 49 0.63 -3.37 -9.54
CA LYS A 49 -0.24 -3.10 -10.69
C LYS A 49 -0.53 -1.61 -10.89
N ARG A 50 -0.55 -0.85 -9.80
CA ARG A 50 -0.89 0.58 -9.79
C ARG A 50 0.34 1.47 -9.69
N ASP A 51 1.54 0.89 -9.73
CA ASP A 51 2.82 1.58 -9.59
C ASP A 51 2.90 2.44 -8.32
N ILE A 52 2.38 1.93 -7.20
CA ILE A 52 2.36 2.64 -5.93
C ILE A 52 3.67 2.34 -5.19
N ASN A 53 4.47 3.38 -4.96
CA ASN A 53 5.76 3.27 -4.29
C ASN A 53 5.82 4.13 -3.02
N GLU A 54 6.79 3.86 -2.15
CA GLU A 54 7.04 4.71 -0.98
C GLU A 54 7.22 6.18 -1.39
N GLY A 55 6.46 7.07 -0.77
CA GLY A 55 6.41 8.49 -1.06
C GLY A 55 5.24 8.92 -1.95
N ASP A 56 4.56 7.99 -2.63
CA ASP A 56 3.36 8.30 -3.41
C ASP A 56 2.18 8.72 -2.53
N LEU A 57 1.30 9.54 -3.09
CA LEU A 57 -0.01 9.80 -2.51
C LEU A 57 -0.95 8.69 -2.93
N VAL A 58 -1.75 8.20 -1.98
CA VAL A 58 -2.71 7.11 -2.17
C VAL A 58 -4.02 7.45 -1.48
N TYR A 59 -5.11 6.85 -1.93
CA TYR A 59 -6.41 6.92 -1.27
C TYR A 59 -7.09 5.56 -1.31
N PHE A 60 -8.07 5.35 -0.44
CA PHE A 60 -8.90 4.14 -0.46
C PHE A 60 -10.25 4.46 -1.08
N ASP A 61 -10.67 3.62 -2.01
CA ASP A 61 -12.00 3.67 -2.61
C ASP A 61 -13.09 3.17 -1.65
N GLU A 62 -14.37 3.29 -2.01
CA GLU A 62 -15.51 2.74 -1.26
C GLU A 62 -15.40 1.23 -1.00
N ALA A 63 -14.74 0.50 -1.91
CA ALA A 63 -14.44 -0.92 -1.74
C ALA A 63 -13.26 -1.21 -0.77
N GLY A 64 -12.61 -0.18 -0.21
CA GLY A 64 -11.42 -0.31 0.63
C GLY A 64 -10.14 -0.66 -0.14
N GLN A 65 -10.14 -0.56 -1.47
CA GLN A 65 -8.96 -0.82 -2.30
C GLN A 65 -8.06 0.41 -2.40
N ILE A 66 -6.75 0.19 -2.31
CA ILE A 66 -5.76 1.26 -2.41
C ILE A 66 -5.59 1.74 -3.86
N GLN A 67 -5.75 3.04 -4.09
CA GLN A 67 -5.65 3.68 -5.39
C GLN A 67 -4.46 4.66 -5.36
N LYS A 68 -3.73 4.76 -6.47
CA LYS A 68 -2.70 5.80 -6.64
C LYS A 68 -3.40 7.15 -6.76
N GLY A 69 -3.07 8.07 -5.86
CA GLY A 69 -3.49 9.46 -5.95
C GLY A 69 -2.77 10.14 -7.10
N ALA A 70 -3.45 11.07 -7.76
CA ALA A 70 -2.80 11.94 -8.72
C ALA A 70 -1.81 12.85 -7.97
N ASN A 71 -0.50 12.58 -8.11
CA ASN A 71 0.46 13.65 -8.00
C ASN A 71 0.24 14.50 -9.25
N GLU A 72 -0.50 15.60 -9.15
CA GLU A 72 -0.57 16.61 -10.22
C GLU A 72 0.86 17.11 -10.49
N LYS A 73 1.56 16.42 -11.41
CA LYS A 73 2.76 16.92 -12.07
C LYS A 73 2.26 17.94 -13.08
N HIS A 74 2.15 19.20 -12.65
CA HIS A 74 2.11 20.33 -13.58
C HIS A 74 3.49 20.48 -14.23
#